data_AF-A0A0Q8GH23-F1
#
_entry.id   AF-A0A0Q8GH23-F1
#
_cell.length_a   1.000
_cell.length_b   1.000
_cell.length_c   1.000
_cell.angle_alpha   90.00
_cell.angle_beta   90.00
_cell.angle_gamma   90.00
#
_symmetry.space_group_name_H-M   'P 1'
#
loop_
_entity.id
_entity.type
_entity.pdbx_description
1 polymer ?
#
loop_
_entity_poly.entity_id
_entity_poly.type
_entity_poly.pdbx_seq_one_letter_code
_entity_poly.pdbx_strand_id
1 'polypeptide(L)'
;MASRPDLITRRPEGLYCEAGDFYIDPWRPVSRAVITHAHADHCREGHEAYLAHRDAEGLMRSRVGPDMRLRGLAYGEALQVGDVTISLHPAGHVLGSAQVRVEHRGEVWVVSGDYFVSGAGDANTTCAPFEPVRCDVFITEATFALPIYRWAPQTEVIGEMRAWWADCAAQGKHALLMGYSLGKAQRLIAGLATADAPGPVLVHAAVARLNAAYREAGVALPDVETVTPETSFKALRGALVIAPPAVQDSRWAKALGPHSDAFASGWMRLRGARRRRSVDRGFVFSDHADWPGLLSAIQSTGAQRVIVTHGDEGALVRYLGELGLQAEAFATEYGDEALAGAESGT
;
A
#
# COMPACT_ATOMS: atom_id res chain seq x y z
N MET A 1 6.61 -38.89 10.10
CA MET A 1 6.27 -38.50 8.72
C MET A 1 7.32 -37.50 8.28
N ALA A 2 8.00 -37.69 7.15
CA ALA A 2 8.91 -36.67 6.63
C ALA A 2 8.11 -35.39 6.36
N SER A 3 8.63 -34.22 6.78
CA SER A 3 7.98 -32.94 6.46
C SER A 3 7.89 -32.81 4.95
N ARG A 4 6.71 -32.50 4.42
CA ARG A 4 6.58 -32.14 3.01
C ARG A 4 7.44 -30.89 2.74
N PRO A 5 8.09 -30.79 1.58
CA PRO A 5 8.81 -29.56 1.23
C PRO A 5 7.82 -28.40 1.11
N ASP A 6 8.26 -27.21 1.48
CA ASP A 6 7.46 -25.99 1.42
C ASP A 6 7.05 -25.68 -0.03
N LEU A 7 5.77 -25.32 -0.22
CA LEU A 7 5.24 -24.97 -1.54
C LEU A 7 5.81 -23.65 -2.06
N ILE A 8 6.10 -22.72 -1.16
CA ILE A 8 6.71 -21.43 -1.45
C ILE A 8 8.00 -21.32 -0.64
N THR A 9 9.11 -21.12 -1.34
CA THR A 9 10.44 -21.02 -0.74
C THR A 9 11.08 -19.69 -1.10
N ARG A 10 11.97 -19.19 -0.24
CA ARG A 10 12.76 -18.00 -0.57
C ARG A 10 13.92 -18.36 -1.50
N ARG A 11 14.08 -17.57 -2.56
CA ARG A 11 15.26 -17.56 -3.45
C ARG A 11 15.82 -16.14 -3.56
N PRO A 12 17.04 -15.94 -4.12
CA PRO A 12 17.62 -14.60 -4.30
C PRO A 12 16.77 -13.67 -5.17
N GLU A 13 15.92 -14.20 -6.03
CA GLU A 13 15.01 -13.40 -6.86
C GLU A 13 13.67 -13.10 -6.18
N GLY A 14 13.31 -13.76 -5.08
CA GLY A 14 12.04 -13.54 -4.37
C GLY A 14 11.40 -14.83 -3.83
N LEU A 15 10.09 -14.79 -3.60
CA LEU A 15 9.29 -15.93 -3.16
C LEU A 15 8.98 -16.83 -4.36
N TYR A 16 9.43 -18.08 -4.33
CA TYR A 16 9.37 -19.00 -5.47
C TYR A 16 8.45 -20.19 -5.20
N CYS A 17 7.52 -20.43 -6.12
CA CYS A 17 6.69 -21.64 -6.15
C CYS A 17 7.26 -22.62 -7.19
N GLU A 18 7.88 -23.71 -6.74
CA GLU A 18 8.50 -24.68 -7.64
C GLU A 18 7.48 -25.45 -8.49
N ALA A 19 6.37 -25.87 -7.89
CA ALA A 19 5.33 -26.66 -8.56
C ALA A 19 4.62 -25.89 -9.69
N GLY A 20 4.60 -24.56 -9.63
CA GLY A 20 4.11 -23.70 -10.72
C GLY A 20 5.21 -23.04 -11.54
N ASP A 21 6.46 -23.10 -11.09
CA ASP A 21 7.65 -22.40 -11.62
C ASP A 21 7.39 -20.89 -11.89
N PHE A 22 7.02 -20.17 -10.84
CA PHE A 22 6.86 -18.72 -10.86
C PHE A 22 7.33 -18.09 -9.56
N TYR A 23 7.58 -16.79 -9.60
CA TYR A 23 7.89 -15.98 -8.43
C TYR A 23 6.72 -15.07 -8.06
N ILE A 24 6.55 -14.81 -6.77
CA ILE A 24 5.61 -13.83 -6.23
C ILE A 24 6.41 -12.60 -5.80
N ASP A 25 6.03 -11.43 -6.30
CA ASP A 25 6.68 -10.12 -6.09
C ASP A 25 8.23 -10.18 -6.21
N PRO A 26 8.79 -10.67 -7.31
CA PRO A 26 10.24 -10.88 -7.43
C PRO A 26 11.05 -9.57 -7.37
N TRP A 27 12.20 -9.63 -6.71
CA TRP A 27 13.17 -8.54 -6.58
C TRP A 27 14.06 -8.38 -7.81
N ARG A 28 14.18 -9.42 -8.64
CA ARG A 28 15.05 -9.48 -9.83
C ARG A 28 14.27 -9.95 -11.05
N PRO A 29 14.74 -9.66 -12.29
CA PRO A 29 14.16 -10.20 -13.52
C PRO A 29 13.96 -11.73 -13.49
N VAL A 30 12.78 -12.19 -13.89
CA VAL A 30 12.39 -13.62 -13.92
C VAL A 30 11.44 -13.87 -15.11
N SER A 31 11.27 -15.13 -15.52
CA SER A 31 10.36 -15.45 -16.63
C SER A 31 8.88 -15.29 -16.29
N ARG A 32 8.47 -15.58 -15.04
CA ARG A 32 7.06 -15.52 -14.63
C ARG A 32 6.92 -14.88 -13.24
N ALA A 33 6.32 -13.70 -13.20
CA ALA A 33 6.07 -12.94 -11.99
C ALA A 33 4.56 -12.86 -11.69
N VAL A 34 4.15 -13.26 -10.49
CA VAL A 34 2.83 -13.00 -9.92
C VAL A 34 2.96 -11.80 -9.01
N ILE A 35 2.21 -10.73 -9.30
CA ILE A 35 2.33 -9.45 -8.62
C ILE A 35 1.13 -9.24 -7.71
N THR A 36 1.37 -8.99 -6.43
CA THR A 36 0.33 -8.67 -5.44
C THR A 36 -0.24 -7.29 -5.69
N HIS A 37 0.60 -6.29 -5.96
CA HIS A 37 0.17 -4.92 -6.24
C HIS A 37 1.25 -4.05 -6.90
N ALA A 38 0.88 -2.83 -7.33
CA ALA A 38 1.67 -1.98 -8.20
C ALA A 38 2.70 -1.04 -7.51
N HIS A 39 3.00 -1.21 -6.21
CA HIS A 39 4.09 -0.47 -5.58
C HIS A 39 5.45 -0.91 -6.11
N ALA A 40 6.46 -0.04 -5.99
CA ALA A 40 7.77 -0.19 -6.62
C ALA A 40 8.55 -1.40 -6.08
N ASP A 41 8.40 -1.67 -4.81
CA ASP A 41 9.03 -2.76 -4.06
C ASP A 41 8.45 -4.13 -4.39
N HIS A 42 7.26 -4.19 -5.00
CA HIS A 42 6.58 -5.43 -5.42
C HIS A 42 6.53 -5.61 -6.93
N CYS A 43 6.26 -4.53 -7.68
CA CYS A 43 6.07 -4.54 -9.13
C CYS A 43 7.30 -3.96 -9.83
N ARG A 44 8.32 -4.80 -9.99
CA ARG A 44 9.57 -4.44 -10.68
C ARG A 44 9.49 -4.70 -12.18
N GLU A 45 10.28 -3.94 -12.94
CA GLU A 45 10.42 -4.12 -14.38
C GLU A 45 11.37 -5.29 -14.73
N GLY A 46 11.36 -5.69 -16.00
CA GLY A 46 12.30 -6.67 -16.54
C GLY A 46 11.86 -8.15 -16.46
N HIS A 47 10.67 -8.45 -15.93
CA HIS A 47 10.12 -9.82 -16.00
C HIS A 47 9.55 -10.11 -17.41
N GLU A 48 9.60 -11.36 -17.86
CA GLU A 48 9.14 -11.71 -19.21
C GLU A 48 7.60 -11.78 -19.32
N ALA A 49 6.92 -12.14 -18.22
CA ALA A 49 5.48 -12.23 -18.13
C ALA A 49 4.99 -11.92 -16.71
N TYR A 50 3.86 -11.21 -16.63
CA TYR A 50 3.24 -10.74 -15.39
C TYR A 50 1.84 -11.34 -15.25
N LEU A 51 1.48 -11.75 -14.03
CA LEU A 51 0.13 -12.13 -13.61
C LEU A 51 -0.29 -11.22 -12.46
N ALA A 52 -1.42 -10.53 -12.57
CA ALA A 52 -1.94 -9.68 -11.49
C ALA A 52 -3.46 -9.54 -11.60
N HIS A 53 -4.08 -8.82 -10.65
CA HIS A 53 -5.49 -8.49 -10.78
C HIS A 53 -5.69 -7.53 -11.95
N ARG A 54 -6.74 -7.72 -12.75
CA ARG A 54 -6.99 -6.90 -13.95
C ARG A 54 -7.13 -5.40 -13.66
N ASP A 55 -7.70 -5.03 -12.51
CA ASP A 55 -7.85 -3.60 -12.15
C ASP A 55 -6.50 -2.92 -11.83
N ALA A 56 -5.42 -3.68 -11.59
CA ALA A 56 -4.08 -3.13 -11.39
C ALA A 56 -3.41 -2.74 -12.71
N GLU A 57 -3.97 -3.11 -13.87
CA GLU A 57 -3.31 -2.99 -15.17
C GLU A 57 -2.82 -1.56 -15.47
N GLY A 58 -3.69 -0.54 -15.31
CA GLY A 58 -3.33 0.85 -15.58
C GLY A 58 -2.18 1.33 -14.69
N LEU A 59 -2.17 0.93 -13.42
CA LEU A 59 -1.13 1.26 -12.46
C LEU A 59 0.19 0.56 -12.82
N MET A 60 0.14 -0.75 -13.11
CA MET A 60 1.33 -1.51 -13.47
C MET A 60 1.94 -1.02 -14.79
N ARG A 61 1.13 -0.72 -15.81
CA ARG A 61 1.64 -0.15 -17.08
C ARG A 61 2.26 1.23 -16.88
N SER A 62 1.76 2.02 -15.94
CA SER A 62 2.39 3.31 -15.60
C SER A 62 3.80 3.16 -15.01
N ARG A 63 4.07 2.01 -14.39
CA ARG A 63 5.33 1.67 -13.72
C ARG A 63 6.29 0.89 -14.62
N VAL A 64 5.86 -0.25 -15.15
CA VAL A 64 6.67 -1.20 -15.94
C VAL A 64 6.77 -0.79 -17.41
N GLY A 65 5.75 -0.08 -17.91
CA GLY A 65 5.68 0.36 -19.30
C GLY A 65 4.50 -0.21 -20.08
N PRO A 66 4.16 0.41 -21.22
CA PRO A 66 2.96 0.07 -21.99
C PRO A 66 3.02 -1.32 -22.62
N ASP A 67 4.20 -1.82 -22.96
CA ASP A 67 4.41 -3.11 -23.63
C ASP A 67 4.47 -4.32 -22.68
N MET A 68 4.20 -4.09 -21.38
CA MET A 68 4.18 -5.14 -20.37
C MET A 68 3.24 -6.30 -20.78
N ARG A 69 3.77 -7.52 -20.76
CA ARG A 69 3.02 -8.77 -21.01
C ARG A 69 2.27 -9.18 -19.74
N LEU A 70 1.12 -8.57 -19.52
CA LEU A 70 0.25 -8.85 -18.38
C LEU A 70 -0.88 -9.81 -18.73
N ARG A 71 -1.10 -10.81 -17.89
CA ARG A 71 -2.37 -11.53 -17.78
C ARG A 71 -3.12 -11.00 -16.55
N GLY A 72 -4.27 -10.38 -16.78
CA GLY A 72 -5.18 -9.97 -15.71
C GLY A 72 -6.11 -11.11 -15.29
N LEU A 73 -6.30 -11.31 -13.99
CA LEU A 73 -7.33 -12.18 -13.42
C LEU A 73 -8.39 -11.36 -12.67
N ALA A 74 -9.61 -11.87 -12.62
CA ALA A 74 -10.59 -11.43 -11.64
C ALA A 74 -10.25 -11.94 -10.23
N TYR A 75 -10.73 -11.26 -9.20
CA TYR A 75 -10.77 -11.87 -7.87
C TYR A 75 -11.55 -13.19 -7.88
N GLY A 76 -11.02 -14.20 -7.19
CA GLY A 76 -11.58 -15.55 -7.11
C GLY A 76 -11.45 -16.38 -8.40
N GLU A 77 -10.97 -15.83 -9.51
CA GLU A 77 -10.74 -16.59 -10.74
C GLU A 77 -9.58 -17.58 -10.53
N ALA A 78 -9.86 -18.86 -10.76
CA ALA A 78 -8.87 -19.93 -10.63
C ALA A 78 -8.08 -20.11 -11.94
N LEU A 79 -6.77 -20.14 -11.83
CA LEU A 79 -5.85 -20.39 -12.93
C LEU A 79 -4.93 -21.57 -12.61
N GLN A 80 -4.96 -22.60 -13.45
CA GLN A 80 -3.97 -23.68 -13.37
C GLN A 80 -2.62 -23.22 -13.94
N VAL A 81 -1.55 -23.40 -13.16
CA VAL A 81 -0.16 -23.10 -13.55
C VAL A 81 0.73 -24.26 -13.08
N GLY A 82 1.23 -25.07 -14.01
CA GLY A 82 1.92 -26.31 -13.65
C GLY A 82 1.02 -27.21 -12.79
N ASP A 83 1.55 -27.65 -11.66
CA ASP A 83 0.85 -28.54 -10.72
C ASP A 83 -0.01 -27.78 -9.69
N VAL A 84 -0.07 -26.44 -9.74
CA VAL A 84 -0.79 -25.62 -8.76
C VAL A 84 -1.98 -24.86 -9.37
N THR A 85 -2.96 -24.56 -8.53
CA THR A 85 -4.04 -23.62 -8.86
C THR A 85 -3.80 -22.30 -8.14
N ILE A 86 -3.72 -21.20 -8.90
CA ILE A 86 -3.56 -19.83 -8.40
C ILE A 86 -4.91 -19.12 -8.44
N SER A 87 -5.20 -18.30 -7.43
CA SER A 87 -6.29 -17.31 -7.49
C SER A 87 -5.88 -16.05 -6.72
N LEU A 88 -6.44 -14.91 -7.11
CA LEU A 88 -6.18 -13.61 -6.49
C LEU A 88 -7.38 -13.20 -5.64
N HIS A 89 -7.15 -12.64 -4.46
CA HIS A 89 -8.20 -12.25 -3.51
C HIS A 89 -7.94 -10.83 -2.99
N PRO A 90 -8.96 -9.99 -2.74
CA PRO A 90 -8.76 -8.61 -2.31
C PRO A 90 -7.85 -8.44 -1.08
N ALA A 91 -6.90 -7.51 -1.15
CA ALA A 91 -6.01 -7.16 -0.02
C ALA A 91 -6.37 -5.84 0.68
N GLY A 92 -7.23 -5.00 0.10
CA GLY A 92 -7.64 -3.72 0.72
C GLY A 92 -6.58 -2.61 0.74
N HIS A 93 -5.40 -2.84 0.16
CA HIS A 93 -4.26 -1.91 0.25
C HIS A 93 -4.35 -0.77 -0.77
N VAL A 94 -4.32 -1.10 -2.06
CA VAL A 94 -4.47 -0.19 -3.20
C VAL A 94 -5.35 -0.80 -4.29
N LEU A 95 -5.72 -0.04 -5.31
CA LEU A 95 -6.48 -0.56 -6.45
C LEU A 95 -5.80 -1.79 -7.07
N GLY A 96 -6.56 -2.87 -7.18
CA GLY A 96 -6.10 -4.15 -7.71
C GLY A 96 -5.11 -4.91 -6.80
N SER A 97 -4.87 -4.45 -5.57
CA SER A 97 -4.04 -5.19 -4.61
C SER A 97 -4.68 -6.52 -4.22
N ALA A 98 -3.89 -7.58 -4.29
CA ALA A 98 -4.37 -8.94 -4.11
C ALA A 98 -3.44 -9.79 -3.24
N GLN A 99 -4.07 -10.61 -2.42
CA GLN A 99 -3.48 -11.80 -1.84
C GLN A 99 -3.38 -12.89 -2.92
N VAL A 100 -2.25 -13.60 -2.97
CA VAL A 100 -2.00 -14.69 -3.90
C VAL A 100 -2.25 -16.02 -3.19
N ARG A 101 -3.36 -16.68 -3.52
CA ARG A 101 -3.68 -18.03 -3.03
C ARG A 101 -3.10 -19.06 -4.00
N VAL A 102 -2.28 -19.97 -3.49
CA VAL A 102 -1.67 -21.08 -4.23
C VAL A 102 -2.09 -22.40 -3.58
N GLU A 103 -2.77 -23.25 -4.35
CA GLU A 103 -3.20 -24.57 -3.91
C GLU A 103 -2.43 -25.67 -4.63
N HIS A 104 -1.90 -26.63 -3.87
CA HIS A 104 -1.22 -27.81 -4.40
C HIS A 104 -1.63 -29.05 -3.62
N ARG A 105 -2.32 -30.00 -4.28
CA ARG A 105 -2.73 -31.29 -3.69
C ARG A 105 -3.47 -31.16 -2.35
N GLY A 106 -4.35 -30.15 -2.27
CA GLY A 106 -5.19 -29.86 -1.10
C GLY A 106 -4.52 -29.03 0.00
N GLU A 107 -3.23 -28.69 -0.14
CA GLU A 107 -2.55 -27.74 0.74
C GLU A 107 -2.63 -26.32 0.15
N VAL A 108 -2.98 -25.33 0.97
CA VAL A 108 -3.22 -23.95 0.55
C VAL A 108 -2.23 -23.02 1.25
N TRP A 109 -1.47 -22.30 0.43
CA TRP A 109 -0.61 -21.20 0.86
C TRP A 109 -1.20 -19.88 0.38
N VAL A 110 -1.14 -18.85 1.21
CA VAL A 110 -1.58 -17.50 0.83
C VAL A 110 -0.45 -16.52 1.12
N VAL A 111 -0.03 -15.77 0.11
CA VAL A 111 0.89 -14.62 0.25
C VAL A 111 0.06 -13.35 0.25
N SER A 112 0.10 -12.59 1.35
CA SER A 112 -0.79 -11.45 1.52
C SER A 112 -0.47 -10.27 0.60
N GLY A 113 0.81 -10.10 0.26
CA GLY A 113 1.32 -8.79 -0.14
C GLY A 113 1.12 -7.77 0.98
N ASP A 114 1.07 -6.50 0.62
CA ASP A 114 0.60 -5.45 1.53
C ASP A 114 -0.92 -5.46 1.61
N TYR A 115 -1.47 -5.27 2.81
CA TYR A 115 -2.91 -5.30 3.03
C TYR A 115 -3.39 -4.30 4.09
N PHE A 116 -4.64 -3.87 3.96
CA PHE A 116 -5.27 -2.98 4.93
C PHE A 116 -6.38 -3.69 5.72
N VAL A 117 -6.17 -3.81 7.02
CA VAL A 117 -7.20 -4.12 8.03
C VAL A 117 -6.91 -3.24 9.23
N SER A 118 -7.89 -2.50 9.76
CA SER A 118 -7.69 -1.71 10.98
C SER A 118 -8.41 -2.32 12.18
N GLY A 119 -7.79 -2.22 13.36
CA GLY A 119 -8.46 -2.52 14.63
C GLY A 119 -9.68 -1.63 14.93
N ALA A 120 -9.79 -0.50 14.24
CA ALA A 120 -10.93 0.41 14.33
C ALA A 120 -12.10 0.02 13.40
N GLY A 121 -11.92 -1.00 12.54
CA GLY A 121 -12.98 -1.49 11.64
C GLY A 121 -13.18 -0.64 10.38
N ASP A 122 -12.16 0.13 9.97
CA ASP A 122 -12.20 0.93 8.75
C ASP A 122 -11.94 0.05 7.51
N ALA A 123 -12.41 0.52 6.36
CA ALA A 123 -12.05 0.00 5.05
C ALA A 123 -11.38 1.09 4.21
N ASN A 124 -10.59 0.68 3.21
CA ASN A 124 -10.13 1.59 2.17
C ASN A 124 -11.22 1.75 1.11
N THR A 125 -11.74 2.96 0.92
CA THR A 125 -12.83 3.24 -0.02
C THR A 125 -12.38 3.38 -1.47
N THR A 126 -11.07 3.28 -1.72
CA THR A 126 -10.49 3.44 -3.07
C THR A 126 -10.11 2.12 -3.73
N CYS A 127 -10.38 0.99 -3.08
CA CYS A 127 -10.14 -0.35 -3.60
C CYS A 127 -11.10 -1.37 -2.98
N ALA A 128 -11.07 -2.62 -3.46
CA ALA A 128 -11.83 -3.72 -2.86
C ALA A 128 -11.32 -4.01 -1.43
N PRO A 129 -12.20 -4.15 -0.42
CA PRO A 129 -11.78 -4.37 0.96
C PRO A 129 -11.10 -5.74 1.12
N PHE A 130 -10.24 -5.87 2.13
CA PHE A 130 -9.56 -7.14 2.44
C PHE A 130 -10.57 -8.29 2.61
N GLU A 131 -10.31 -9.41 1.94
CA GLU A 131 -11.11 -10.63 2.04
C GLU A 131 -10.34 -11.72 2.80
N PRO A 132 -10.82 -12.21 3.94
CA PRO A 132 -10.20 -13.35 4.62
C PRO A 132 -10.13 -14.61 3.75
N VAL A 133 -8.92 -15.12 3.51
CA VAL A 133 -8.71 -16.39 2.77
C VAL A 133 -8.29 -17.48 3.75
N ARG A 134 -9.03 -18.59 3.79
CA ARG A 134 -8.65 -19.77 4.59
C ARG A 134 -7.44 -20.46 3.95
N CYS A 135 -6.42 -20.75 4.76
CA CYS A 135 -5.21 -21.41 4.30
C CYS A 135 -4.52 -22.22 5.41
N ASP A 136 -3.59 -23.09 5.00
CA ASP A 136 -2.74 -23.87 5.91
C ASP A 136 -1.51 -23.05 6.35
N VAL A 137 -0.94 -22.29 5.41
CA VAL A 137 0.21 -21.39 5.61
C VAL A 137 -0.13 -19.98 5.12
N PHE A 138 0.12 -18.99 5.96
CA PHE A 138 -0.07 -17.58 5.63
C PHE A 138 1.26 -16.83 5.66
N ILE A 139 1.65 -16.25 4.53
CA ILE A 139 2.81 -15.35 4.43
C ILE A 139 2.30 -13.92 4.52
N THR A 140 2.63 -13.20 5.60
CA THR A 140 2.10 -11.87 5.93
C THR A 140 3.17 -10.79 5.92
N GLU A 141 2.78 -9.56 5.59
CA GLU A 141 3.59 -8.35 5.86
C GLU A 141 3.70 -8.03 7.36
N ALA A 142 4.65 -7.16 7.72
CA ALA A 142 4.97 -6.75 9.09
C ALA A 142 5.30 -5.24 9.21
N THR A 143 4.77 -4.40 8.31
CA THR A 143 5.12 -2.98 8.22
C THR A 143 4.89 -2.26 9.55
N PHE A 144 3.76 -2.56 10.20
CA PHE A 144 3.38 -2.01 11.50
C PHE A 144 3.17 -3.11 12.56
N ALA A 145 4.08 -4.08 12.59
CA ALA A 145 4.07 -5.25 13.47
C ALA A 145 4.54 -4.99 14.92
N LEU A 146 4.22 -3.82 15.49
CA LEU A 146 4.47 -3.52 16.91
C LEU A 146 3.17 -3.09 17.62
N PRO A 147 2.94 -3.51 18.89
CA PRO A 147 1.71 -3.18 19.64
C PRO A 147 1.37 -1.70 19.78
N ILE A 148 2.34 -0.80 19.56
CA ILE A 148 2.17 0.66 19.59
C ILE A 148 1.41 1.20 18.36
N TYR A 149 1.46 0.48 17.24
CA TYR A 149 0.72 0.82 16.04
C TYR A 149 -0.71 0.34 16.19
N ARG A 150 -1.58 1.32 16.45
CA ARG A 150 -3.02 1.15 16.60
C ARG A 150 -3.65 2.37 15.96
N TRP A 151 -4.42 2.14 14.90
CA TRP A 151 -5.04 3.22 14.15
C TRP A 151 -6.23 3.77 14.92
N ALA A 152 -6.36 5.09 14.91
CA ALA A 152 -7.63 5.73 15.23
C ALA A 152 -8.59 5.53 14.04
N PRO A 153 -9.91 5.61 14.25
CA PRO A 153 -10.86 5.62 13.15
C PRO A 153 -10.45 6.65 12.10
N GLN A 154 -10.50 6.27 10.82
CA GLN A 154 -9.99 7.14 9.76
C GLN A 154 -10.78 8.43 9.62
N THR A 155 -12.07 8.39 9.94
CA THR A 155 -12.94 9.56 9.99
C THR A 155 -12.43 10.63 10.96
N GLU A 156 -11.87 10.23 12.11
CA GLU A 156 -11.26 11.16 13.08
C GLU A 156 -10.01 11.82 12.49
N VAL A 157 -9.11 11.02 11.91
CA VAL A 157 -7.86 11.51 11.31
C VAL A 157 -8.14 12.45 10.13
N ILE A 158 -9.12 12.14 9.29
CA ILE A 158 -9.58 13.03 8.21
C ILE A 158 -10.19 14.32 8.78
N GLY A 159 -10.94 14.24 9.89
CA GLY A 159 -11.44 15.41 10.62
C GLY A 159 -10.33 16.32 11.12
N GLU A 160 -9.26 15.75 11.69
CA GLU A 160 -8.07 16.50 12.11
C GLU A 160 -7.37 17.19 10.93
N MET A 161 -7.24 16.50 9.80
CA MET A 161 -6.68 17.08 8.57
C MET A 161 -7.52 18.25 8.05
N ARG A 162 -8.86 18.12 8.08
CA ARG A 162 -9.78 19.21 7.68
C ARG A 162 -9.70 20.41 8.59
N ALA A 163 -9.64 20.19 9.90
CA ALA A 163 -9.48 21.28 10.88
C ALA A 163 -8.16 22.03 10.66
N TRP A 164 -7.05 21.30 10.50
CA TRP A 164 -5.75 21.90 10.17
C TRP A 164 -5.78 22.68 8.84
N TRP A 165 -6.43 22.11 7.82
CA TRP A 165 -6.58 22.78 6.53
C TRP A 165 -7.39 24.09 6.67
N ALA A 166 -8.52 24.06 7.37
CA ALA A 166 -9.32 25.25 7.64
C ALA A 166 -8.53 26.33 8.39
N ASP A 167 -7.72 25.94 9.38
CA ASP A 167 -6.83 26.85 10.12
C ASP A 167 -5.76 27.49 9.21
N CYS A 168 -5.21 26.72 8.27
CA CYS A 168 -4.27 27.24 7.28
C CYS A 168 -4.95 28.29 6.40
N ALA A 169 -6.15 27.98 5.88
CA ALA A 169 -6.92 28.88 5.06
C ALA A 169 -7.26 30.18 5.80
N ALA A 170 -7.68 30.09 7.07
CA ALA A 170 -7.99 31.25 7.92
C ALA A 170 -6.76 32.15 8.16
N GLN A 171 -5.55 31.59 8.16
CA GLN A 171 -4.28 32.32 8.26
C GLN A 171 -3.76 32.82 6.90
N GLY A 172 -4.50 32.64 5.81
CA GLY A 172 -4.08 33.01 4.47
C GLY A 172 -2.93 32.15 3.92
N LYS A 173 -2.79 30.92 4.42
CA LYS A 173 -1.79 29.92 3.97
C LYS A 173 -2.46 28.81 3.18
N HIS A 174 -1.70 28.16 2.31
CA HIS A 174 -2.08 26.87 1.71
C HIS A 174 -1.73 25.71 2.66
N ALA A 175 -2.40 24.58 2.50
CA ALA A 175 -2.06 23.33 3.17
C ALA A 175 -1.34 22.41 2.17
N LEU A 176 -0.09 22.03 2.44
CA LEU A 176 0.65 21.03 1.66
C LEU A 176 0.61 19.70 2.40
N LEU A 177 -0.20 18.76 1.94
CA LEU A 177 -0.33 17.43 2.54
C LEU A 177 0.44 16.40 1.72
N MET A 178 1.57 15.96 2.28
CA MET A 178 2.43 14.98 1.67
C MET A 178 1.99 13.55 2.00
N GLY A 179 1.99 12.68 1.00
CA GLY A 179 1.68 11.26 1.11
C GLY A 179 2.19 10.51 -0.13
N TYR A 180 2.34 9.19 -0.04
CA TYR A 180 2.76 8.38 -1.19
C TYR A 180 1.79 8.55 -2.37
N SER A 181 2.34 8.68 -3.58
CA SER A 181 1.55 9.00 -4.78
C SER A 181 0.52 7.92 -5.14
N LEU A 182 0.85 6.65 -4.85
CA LEU A 182 -0.02 5.49 -5.06
C LEU A 182 -0.70 5.09 -3.74
N GLY A 183 -2.00 4.83 -3.79
CA GLY A 183 -2.83 4.43 -2.67
C GLY A 183 -3.18 5.60 -1.76
N LYS A 184 -2.17 6.12 -1.06
CA LYS A 184 -2.37 7.12 -0.01
C LYS A 184 -3.00 8.39 -0.53
N ALA A 185 -2.45 8.94 -1.61
CA ALA A 185 -2.96 10.16 -2.20
C ALA A 185 -4.41 10.00 -2.65
N GLN A 186 -4.79 8.87 -3.26
CA GLN A 186 -6.17 8.61 -3.69
C GLN A 186 -7.11 8.53 -2.48
N ARG A 187 -6.68 7.87 -1.40
CA ARG A 187 -7.48 7.78 -0.17
C ARG A 187 -7.64 9.12 0.53
N LEU A 188 -6.60 9.96 0.52
CA LEU A 188 -6.66 11.35 1.00
C LEU A 188 -7.62 12.18 0.15
N ILE A 189 -7.57 12.07 -1.18
CA ILE A 189 -8.50 12.76 -2.09
C ILE A 189 -9.94 12.33 -1.80
N ALA A 190 -10.21 11.03 -1.69
CA ALA A 190 -11.54 10.52 -1.39
C ALA A 190 -12.09 11.03 -0.04
N GLY A 191 -11.22 11.19 0.96
CA GLY A 191 -11.60 11.69 2.29
C GLY A 191 -11.68 13.21 2.41
N LEU A 192 -10.93 13.98 1.62
CA LEU A 192 -10.76 15.44 1.78
C LEU A 192 -11.46 16.27 0.69
N ALA A 193 -11.60 15.76 -0.53
CA ALA A 193 -12.23 16.45 -1.66
C ALA A 193 -13.76 16.22 -1.67
N THR A 194 -14.46 16.72 -0.66
CA THR A 194 -15.92 16.63 -0.53
C THR A 194 -16.59 17.98 -0.79
N ALA A 195 -17.92 17.99 -0.93
CA ALA A 195 -18.69 19.20 -1.20
C ALA A 195 -18.58 20.27 -0.09
N ASP A 196 -18.30 19.89 1.14
CA ASP A 196 -18.10 20.75 2.32
C ASP A 196 -16.61 21.05 2.61
N ALA A 197 -15.73 20.84 1.64
CA ALA A 197 -14.31 21.11 1.78
C ALA A 197 -14.02 22.61 2.06
N PRO A 198 -13.07 22.95 2.95
CA PRO A 198 -12.65 24.32 3.24
C PRO A 198 -12.18 25.16 2.04
N GLY A 199 -11.77 24.52 0.94
CA GLY A 199 -11.27 25.17 -0.27
C GLY A 199 -11.05 24.17 -1.41
N PRO A 200 -10.38 24.59 -2.49
CA PRO A 200 -10.06 23.68 -3.60
C PRO A 200 -8.99 22.66 -3.19
N VAL A 201 -9.11 21.44 -3.71
CA VAL A 201 -8.10 20.38 -3.58
C VAL A 201 -7.36 20.26 -4.91
N LEU A 202 -6.04 20.34 -4.85
CA LEU A 202 -5.14 20.16 -5.98
C LEU A 202 -4.18 19.01 -5.72
N VAL A 203 -3.65 18.45 -6.80
CA VAL A 203 -2.71 17.34 -6.74
C VAL A 203 -1.45 17.60 -7.56
N HIS A 204 -0.33 17.07 -7.10
CA HIS A 204 0.89 17.00 -7.89
C HIS A 204 0.70 16.09 -9.13
N ALA A 205 1.41 16.38 -10.23
CA ALA A 205 1.30 15.62 -11.48
C ALA A 205 1.53 14.10 -11.33
N ALA A 206 2.46 13.70 -10.45
CA ALA A 206 2.71 12.29 -10.12
C ALA A 206 1.49 11.58 -9.51
N VAL A 207 0.66 12.30 -8.73
CA VAL A 207 -0.60 11.78 -8.19
C VAL A 207 -1.67 11.77 -9.29
N ALA A 208 -1.78 12.85 -10.07
CA ALA A 208 -2.75 12.96 -11.16
C ALA A 208 -2.65 11.82 -12.17
N ARG A 209 -1.41 11.42 -12.53
CA ARG A 209 -1.15 10.28 -13.44
C ARG A 209 -1.77 8.99 -12.93
N LEU A 210 -1.74 8.74 -11.62
CA LEU A 210 -2.28 7.53 -11.01
C LEU A 210 -3.79 7.63 -10.78
N ASN A 211 -4.32 8.82 -10.53
CA ASN A 211 -5.76 9.06 -10.42
C ASN A 211 -6.52 8.66 -11.69
N ALA A 212 -5.92 8.87 -12.87
CA ALA A 212 -6.49 8.45 -14.14
C ALA A 212 -6.74 6.93 -14.16
N ALA A 213 -5.75 6.13 -13.79
CA ALA A 213 -5.88 4.67 -13.71
C ALA A 213 -6.97 4.23 -12.71
N TYR A 214 -7.13 4.96 -11.59
CA TYR A 214 -8.22 4.68 -10.65
C TYR A 214 -9.61 4.93 -11.26
N ARG A 215 -9.79 6.05 -11.96
CA ARG A 215 -11.09 6.37 -12.58
C ARG A 215 -11.40 5.45 -13.76
N GLU A 216 -10.40 5.10 -14.57
CA GLU A 216 -10.53 4.14 -15.67
C GLU A 216 -10.95 2.74 -15.18
N ALA A 217 -10.46 2.32 -14.00
CA ALA A 217 -10.89 1.10 -13.33
C ALA A 217 -12.25 1.21 -12.62
N GLY A 218 -12.95 2.36 -12.73
CA GLY A 218 -14.29 2.56 -12.18
C GLY A 218 -14.34 3.01 -10.72
N VAL A 219 -13.21 3.38 -10.11
CA VAL A 219 -13.22 3.97 -8.76
C VAL A 219 -13.83 5.37 -8.81
N ALA A 220 -14.82 5.62 -7.96
CA ALA A 220 -15.48 6.92 -7.81
C ALA A 220 -14.57 7.93 -7.06
N LEU A 221 -13.44 8.26 -7.66
CA LEU A 221 -12.46 9.18 -7.10
C LEU A 221 -12.84 10.64 -7.46
N PRO A 222 -12.99 11.55 -6.48
CA PRO A 222 -13.33 12.95 -6.74
C PRO A 222 -12.45 13.59 -7.81
N ASP A 223 -13.04 14.48 -8.61
CA ASP A 223 -12.27 15.27 -9.55
C ASP A 223 -11.54 16.41 -8.85
N VAL A 224 -10.25 16.54 -9.14
CA VAL A 224 -9.34 17.47 -8.45
C VAL A 224 -8.36 18.04 -9.46
N GLU A 225 -8.04 19.32 -9.32
CA GLU A 225 -7.19 20.02 -10.26
C GLU A 225 -5.73 19.57 -10.13
N THR A 226 -5.03 19.45 -11.25
CA THR A 226 -3.59 19.16 -11.25
C THR A 226 -2.80 20.46 -11.19
N VAL A 227 -1.79 20.52 -10.32
CA VAL A 227 -0.85 21.63 -10.30
C VAL A 227 0.02 21.60 -11.55
N THR A 228 -0.01 22.70 -12.31
CA THR A 228 0.75 22.93 -13.54
C THR A 228 1.62 24.19 -13.40
N PRO A 229 2.59 24.44 -14.30
CA PRO A 229 3.35 25.69 -14.31
C PRO A 229 2.47 26.95 -14.41
N GLU A 230 1.27 26.84 -14.99
CA GLU A 230 0.31 27.92 -15.18
C GLU A 230 -0.61 28.13 -13.96
N THR A 231 -0.58 27.22 -12.98
CA THR A 231 -1.43 27.30 -11.78
C THR A 231 -1.12 28.56 -10.96
N SER A 232 -2.12 29.43 -10.81
CA SER A 232 -2.02 30.64 -10.00
C SER A 232 -2.46 30.38 -8.55
N PHE A 233 -1.52 30.03 -7.67
CA PHE A 233 -1.81 29.84 -6.24
C PHE A 233 -2.40 31.09 -5.55
N LYS A 234 -2.10 32.29 -6.08
CA LYS A 234 -2.73 33.54 -5.59
C LYS A 234 -4.25 33.56 -5.77
N ALA A 235 -4.77 32.89 -6.79
CA ALA A 235 -6.20 32.77 -7.05
C ALA A 235 -6.86 31.64 -6.23
N LEU A 236 -6.06 30.71 -5.69
CA LEU A 236 -6.50 29.50 -4.99
C LEU A 236 -6.33 29.62 -3.48
N ARG A 237 -6.76 30.75 -2.89
CA ARG A 237 -6.55 31.02 -1.46
C ARG A 237 -7.08 29.88 -0.60
N GLY A 238 -6.24 29.42 0.33
CA GLY A 238 -6.61 28.34 1.24
C GLY A 238 -6.72 26.97 0.59
N ALA A 239 -6.12 26.75 -0.58
CA ALA A 239 -6.08 25.42 -1.20
C ALA A 239 -5.38 24.35 -0.34
N LEU A 240 -5.85 23.10 -0.47
CA LEU A 240 -5.11 21.91 -0.09
C LEU A 240 -4.39 21.36 -1.31
N VAL A 241 -3.10 21.08 -1.18
CA VAL A 241 -2.27 20.49 -2.23
C VAL A 241 -1.76 19.13 -1.74
N ILE A 242 -2.12 18.05 -2.43
CA ILE A 242 -1.66 16.69 -2.13
C ILE A 242 -0.49 16.34 -3.04
N ALA A 243 0.65 15.94 -2.47
CA ALA A 243 1.89 15.73 -3.21
C ALA A 243 2.75 14.58 -2.64
N PRO A 244 3.66 13.99 -3.44
CA PRO A 244 4.65 13.05 -2.92
C PRO A 244 5.59 13.71 -1.91
N PRO A 245 6.14 12.97 -0.94
CA PRO A 245 7.07 13.52 0.05
C PRO A 245 8.37 14.08 -0.56
N ALA A 246 8.74 13.67 -1.77
CA ALA A 246 9.92 14.16 -2.47
C ALA A 246 9.86 15.67 -2.80
N VAL A 247 8.70 16.31 -2.71
CA VAL A 247 8.57 17.75 -2.95
C VAL A 247 8.96 18.60 -1.74
N GLN A 248 9.16 17.99 -0.57
CA GLN A 248 9.49 18.70 0.65
C GLN A 248 10.72 19.60 0.45
N ASP A 249 10.66 20.85 0.93
CA ASP A 249 11.71 21.88 0.81
C ASP A 249 12.14 22.27 -0.62
N SER A 250 11.51 21.69 -1.65
CA SER A 250 11.82 21.93 -3.05
C SER A 250 11.40 23.32 -3.53
N ARG A 251 11.92 23.74 -4.69
CA ARG A 251 11.44 24.95 -5.38
C ARG A 251 9.95 24.85 -5.75
N TRP A 252 9.47 23.64 -6.03
CA TRP A 252 8.07 23.39 -6.35
C TRP A 252 7.18 23.71 -5.15
N ALA A 253 7.51 23.20 -3.95
CA ALA A 253 6.76 23.50 -2.72
C ALA A 253 6.80 25.00 -2.38
N LYS A 254 7.96 25.65 -2.57
CA LYS A 254 8.10 27.11 -2.35
C LYS A 254 7.24 27.95 -3.31
N ALA A 255 6.93 27.45 -4.50
CA ALA A 255 6.10 28.16 -5.48
C ALA A 255 4.62 28.28 -5.04
N LEU A 256 4.16 27.46 -4.09
CA LEU A 256 2.84 27.61 -3.47
C LEU A 256 2.72 28.93 -2.69
N GLY A 257 3.83 29.58 -2.32
CA GLY A 257 3.83 30.76 -1.45
C GLY A 257 3.68 30.37 0.02
N PRO A 258 3.09 31.22 0.88
CA PRO A 258 2.87 30.89 2.29
C PRO A 258 2.05 29.61 2.45
N HIS A 259 2.64 28.58 3.04
CA HIS A 259 1.99 27.30 3.30
C HIS A 259 2.40 26.73 4.67
N SER A 260 1.59 25.80 5.18
CA SER A 260 1.99 24.86 6.23
C SER A 260 2.06 23.47 5.63
N ASP A 261 3.04 22.67 6.05
CA ASP A 261 3.24 21.32 5.53
C ASP A 261 2.85 20.22 6.53
N ALA A 262 2.38 19.11 5.98
CA ALA A 262 2.04 17.96 6.78
C ALA A 262 2.41 16.66 6.07
N PHE A 263 2.63 15.60 6.84
CA PHE A 263 2.86 14.27 6.29
C PHE A 263 1.83 13.26 6.83
N ALA A 264 1.18 12.55 5.92
CA ALA A 264 0.27 11.45 6.22
C ALA A 264 1.03 10.12 6.14
N SER A 265 1.24 9.47 7.28
CA SER A 265 1.90 8.16 7.34
C SER A 265 1.66 7.47 8.68
N GLY A 266 1.53 6.14 8.70
CA GLY A 266 1.48 5.36 9.94
C GLY A 266 2.71 5.61 10.83
N TRP A 267 3.87 5.91 10.24
CA TRP A 267 5.10 6.26 10.95
C TRP A 267 4.99 7.54 11.78
N MET A 268 4.01 8.41 11.50
CA MET A 268 3.74 9.61 12.32
C MET A 268 3.26 9.27 13.73
N ARG A 269 3.00 8.00 14.03
CA ARG A 269 2.80 7.51 15.40
C ARG A 269 4.05 7.69 16.27
N LEU A 270 5.24 7.60 15.69
CA LEU A 270 6.51 7.71 16.41
C LEU A 270 6.96 9.17 16.52
N ARG A 271 7.27 9.61 17.75
CA ARG A 271 7.83 10.95 18.00
C ARG A 271 9.12 11.21 17.21
N GLY A 272 9.97 10.19 17.07
CA GLY A 272 11.23 10.28 16.34
C GLY A 272 11.04 10.52 14.84
N ALA A 273 10.09 9.82 14.21
CA ALA A 273 9.79 9.99 12.79
C ALA A 273 9.24 11.39 12.48
N ARG A 274 8.33 11.90 13.33
CA ARG A 274 7.85 13.29 13.26
C ARG A 274 9.00 14.30 13.32
N ARG A 275 9.93 14.12 14.27
CA ARG A 275 11.08 15.03 14.43
C ARG A 275 12.07 14.98 13.26
N ARG A 276 12.32 13.79 12.67
CA ARG A 276 13.25 13.63 11.55
C ARG A 276 12.75 14.29 10.26
N ARG A 277 11.43 14.27 10.02
CA ARG A 277 10.81 14.85 8.83
C ARG A 277 10.66 16.38 8.91
N SER A 278 10.80 17.01 10.07
CA SER A 278 10.72 18.49 10.23
C SER A 278 9.47 19.15 9.64
N VAL A 279 8.34 18.43 9.58
CA VAL A 279 7.04 18.95 9.12
C VAL A 279 6.30 19.68 10.24
N ASP A 280 5.45 20.65 9.89
CA ASP A 280 4.60 21.35 10.87
C ASP A 280 3.61 20.39 11.55
N ARG A 281 3.07 19.43 10.79
CA ARG A 281 2.08 18.44 11.26
C ARG A 281 2.35 17.03 10.74
N GLY A 282 2.04 16.02 11.55
CA GLY A 282 2.10 14.62 11.15
C GLY A 282 0.81 13.89 11.50
N PHE A 283 0.17 13.30 10.51
CA PHE A 283 -1.08 12.56 10.66
C PHE A 283 -0.85 11.06 10.57
N VAL A 284 -1.38 10.30 11.53
CA VAL A 284 -1.25 8.84 11.57
C VAL A 284 -2.27 8.24 10.62
N PHE A 285 -1.88 8.10 9.35
CA PHE A 285 -2.74 7.62 8.28
C PHE A 285 -1.99 6.57 7.45
N SER A 286 -2.53 5.37 7.36
CA SER A 286 -1.88 4.23 6.73
C SER A 286 -2.84 3.42 5.88
N ASP A 287 -2.28 2.80 4.84
CA ASP A 287 -2.95 1.82 3.99
C ASP A 287 -2.49 0.39 4.29
N HIS A 288 -1.75 0.21 5.39
CA HIS A 288 -1.36 -1.08 5.93
C HIS A 288 -2.12 -1.40 7.22
N ALA A 289 -2.18 -2.67 7.56
CA ALA A 289 -2.76 -3.12 8.81
C ALA A 289 -2.01 -2.56 10.03
N ASP A 290 -2.75 -2.21 11.09
CA ASP A 290 -2.15 -1.99 12.41
C ASP A 290 -1.98 -3.31 13.16
N TRP A 291 -1.40 -3.26 14.36
CA TRP A 291 -1.19 -4.45 15.17
C TRP A 291 -2.49 -5.27 15.40
N PRO A 292 -3.62 -4.69 15.86
CA PRO A 292 -4.86 -5.45 15.94
C PRO A 292 -5.37 -5.96 14.59
N GLY A 293 -5.22 -5.18 13.52
CA GLY A 293 -5.61 -5.57 12.17
C GLY A 293 -4.82 -6.77 11.64
N LEU A 294 -3.49 -6.78 11.82
CA LEU A 294 -2.62 -7.91 11.49
C LEU A 294 -3.07 -9.18 12.23
N LEU A 295 -3.30 -9.08 13.55
CA LEU A 295 -3.74 -10.22 14.34
C LEU A 295 -5.12 -10.73 13.92
N SER A 296 -6.06 -9.84 13.61
CA SER A 296 -7.39 -10.19 13.12
C SER A 296 -7.31 -10.88 11.75
N ALA A 297 -6.49 -10.36 10.83
CA ALA A 297 -6.29 -10.95 9.52
C ALA A 297 -5.72 -12.37 9.64
N ILE A 298 -4.62 -12.54 10.40
CA ILE A 298 -4.00 -13.85 10.66
C ILE A 298 -4.99 -14.82 11.30
N GLN A 299 -5.75 -14.40 12.31
CA GLN A 299 -6.74 -15.26 12.96
C GLN A 299 -7.82 -15.72 11.98
N SER A 300 -8.26 -14.84 11.07
CA SER A 300 -9.33 -15.12 10.12
C SER A 300 -8.94 -16.18 9.08
N THR A 301 -7.66 -16.27 8.70
CA THR A 301 -7.16 -17.33 7.80
C THR A 301 -7.21 -18.71 8.45
N GLY A 302 -7.04 -18.75 9.78
CA GLY A 302 -6.92 -19.95 10.60
C GLY A 302 -5.75 -20.87 10.22
N ALA A 303 -4.75 -20.30 9.55
CA ALA A 303 -3.47 -20.96 9.31
C ALA A 303 -2.84 -21.38 10.64
N GLN A 304 -2.22 -22.56 10.65
CA GLN A 304 -1.44 -23.04 11.81
C GLN A 304 0.03 -22.63 11.71
N ARG A 305 0.49 -22.27 10.51
CA ARG A 305 1.82 -21.74 10.24
C ARG A 305 1.72 -20.35 9.62
N VAL A 306 2.50 -19.42 10.15
CA VAL A 306 2.56 -18.03 9.68
C VAL A 306 4.01 -17.66 9.42
N ILE A 307 4.28 -17.17 8.22
CA ILE A 307 5.59 -16.69 7.82
C ILE A 307 5.52 -15.18 7.72
N VAL A 308 6.29 -14.49 8.56
CA VAL A 308 6.29 -13.04 8.64
C VAL A 308 7.39 -12.48 7.73
N THR A 309 7.06 -11.42 7.01
CA THR A 309 7.95 -10.76 6.03
C THR A 309 7.73 -9.24 6.07
N HIS A 310 8.55 -8.44 5.38
CA HIS A 310 8.34 -6.99 5.22
C HIS A 310 8.21 -6.20 6.54
N GLY A 311 9.30 -6.03 7.31
CA GLY A 311 9.33 -5.08 8.44
C GLY A 311 9.97 -5.62 9.72
N ASP A 312 9.48 -5.16 10.89
CA ASP A 312 9.97 -5.61 12.21
C ASP A 312 9.30 -6.93 12.61
N GLU A 313 9.87 -8.02 12.11
CA GLU A 313 9.32 -9.38 12.20
C GLU A 313 9.31 -9.94 13.63
N GLY A 314 10.30 -9.57 14.45
CA GLY A 314 10.63 -10.28 15.69
C GLY A 314 9.52 -10.23 16.75
N ALA A 315 8.85 -9.08 16.88
CA ALA A 315 7.77 -8.91 17.85
C ALA A 315 6.52 -9.73 17.46
N LEU A 316 6.15 -9.72 16.19
CA LEU A 316 5.00 -10.48 15.69
C LEU A 316 5.24 -11.98 15.74
N VAL A 317 6.40 -12.46 15.27
CA VAL A 317 6.78 -13.88 15.33
C VAL A 317 6.69 -14.40 16.76
N ARG A 318 7.29 -13.67 17.72
CA ARG A 318 7.23 -14.05 19.13
C ARG A 318 5.80 -14.13 19.65
N TYR A 319 4.99 -13.09 19.38
CA TYR A 319 3.61 -13.04 19.88
C TYR A 319 2.73 -14.15 19.30
N LEU A 320 2.86 -14.46 18.00
CA LEU A 320 2.13 -15.56 17.37
C LEU A 320 2.57 -16.92 17.95
N GLY A 321 3.85 -17.09 18.27
CA GLY A 321 4.34 -18.27 18.99
C GLY A 321 3.74 -18.42 20.39
N GLU A 322 3.57 -17.31 21.13
CA GLU A 322 2.88 -17.29 22.43
C GLU A 322 1.39 -17.68 22.30
N LEU A 323 0.77 -17.45 21.13
CA LEU A 323 -0.59 -17.91 20.79
C LEU A 323 -0.64 -19.38 20.32
N GLY A 324 0.51 -20.07 20.25
CA GLY A 324 0.59 -21.48 19.84
C GLY A 324 0.69 -21.72 18.34
N LEU A 325 0.89 -20.68 17.52
CA LEU A 325 1.11 -20.81 16.08
C LEU A 325 2.57 -21.15 15.76
N GLN A 326 2.79 -21.86 14.65
CA GLN A 326 4.13 -22.03 14.08
C GLN A 326 4.52 -20.75 13.34
N ALA A 327 5.22 -19.84 14.02
CA ALA A 327 5.61 -18.55 13.45
C ALA A 327 7.10 -18.49 13.16
N GLU A 328 7.46 -18.03 11.97
CA GLU A 328 8.83 -17.80 11.56
C GLU A 328 8.92 -16.56 10.66
N ALA A 329 10.13 -16.18 10.25
CA ALA A 329 10.33 -15.05 9.35
C ALA A 329 11.16 -15.42 8.12
N PHE A 330 10.82 -14.81 6.98
CA PHE A 330 11.74 -14.72 5.85
C PHE A 330 12.38 -13.34 5.84
N ALA A 331 13.71 -13.31 5.87
CA ALA A 331 14.42 -12.09 5.51
C ALA A 331 14.12 -11.75 4.05
N THR A 332 13.51 -10.59 3.79
CA THR A 332 13.17 -10.13 2.44
C THR A 332 13.86 -8.82 2.09
N GLU A 333 14.02 -8.52 0.80
CA GLU A 333 14.52 -7.19 0.35
C GLU A 333 13.43 -6.09 0.35
N TYR A 334 12.21 -6.41 0.77
CA TYR A 334 11.12 -5.44 0.87
C TYR A 334 11.29 -4.52 2.09
N GLY A 335 10.92 -3.25 1.96
CA GLY A 335 10.81 -2.33 3.10
C GLY A 335 12.08 -1.54 3.49
N ASP A 336 13.24 -1.80 2.90
CA ASP A 336 14.45 -0.99 3.15
C ASP A 336 14.22 0.50 2.78
N GLU A 337 13.40 0.78 1.75
CA GLU A 337 13.02 2.15 1.34
C GLU A 337 12.01 2.84 2.28
N ALA A 338 11.18 2.08 3.01
CA ALA A 338 10.19 2.63 3.94
C ALA A 338 10.84 3.07 5.27
N LEU A 339 11.90 2.37 5.69
CA LEU A 339 12.72 2.70 6.86
C LEU A 339 13.85 3.68 6.52
N ALA A 340 14.43 3.61 5.33
CA ALA A 340 15.33 4.61 4.76
C ALA A 340 14.52 5.76 4.15
N GLY A 341 13.96 6.63 5.01
CA GLY A 341 13.43 7.89 4.53
C GLY A 341 14.46 8.60 3.64
N ALA A 342 14.09 8.84 2.36
CA ALA A 342 14.96 9.25 1.25
C ALA A 342 15.79 8.07 0.73
N GLU A 343 15.45 7.46 -0.41
CA GLU A 343 15.92 7.90 -1.74
C GLU A 343 15.30 7.00 -2.82
N SER A 344 14.23 7.44 -3.49
CA SER A 344 13.91 7.03 -4.88
C SER A 344 12.66 7.78 -5.33
N GLY A 345 12.86 9.05 -5.66
CA GLY A 345 11.92 9.76 -6.53
C GLY A 345 12.07 9.23 -7.95
N THR A 346 11.12 8.39 -8.37
CA THR A 346 10.74 8.22 -9.78
C THR A 346 9.24 8.00 -9.88
#